data_AF-A0A9E0R0H8-F1
#
_entry.id   AF-A0A9E0R0H8-F1
#
_cell.length_a   1.000
_cell.length_b   1.000
_cell.length_c   1.000
_cell.angle_alpha   90.00
_cell.angle_beta   90.00
_cell.angle_gamma   90.00
#
_symmetry.space_group_name_H-M   'P 1'
#
loop_
_entity.id
_entity.type
_entity.pdbx_description
1 polymer ?
#
loop_
_entity_poly.entity_id
_entity_poly.type
_entity_poly.pdbx_seq_one_letter_code
_entity_poly.pdbx_strand_id
1 'polypeptide(L)'
;MDWQNIDTVLLDMDGTLLDLHFDTFFWLEHLPVRYAELHSIDREEATRWLHERIMQEQGTLNWYCLDYWSRELNVDIKALKTEIRERIAFRPHVHDFLE
;
A
#
# COMPACT_ATOMS: atom_id res chain seq x y z
N MET A 1 -12.06 0.11 31.43
CA MET A 1 -13.26 0.35 30.61
C MET A 1 -14.00 -0.96 30.53
N ASP A 2 -15.32 -0.92 30.64
CA ASP A 2 -16.16 -2.12 30.61
C ASP A 2 -16.52 -2.42 29.13
N TRP A 3 -15.71 -3.28 28.50
CA TRP A 3 -15.82 -3.61 27.08
C TRP A 3 -17.17 -4.25 26.71
N GLN A 4 -17.91 -4.76 27.70
CA GLN A 4 -19.21 -5.41 27.51
C GLN A 4 -20.35 -4.45 27.13
N ASN A 5 -20.15 -3.13 27.22
CA ASN A 5 -21.14 -2.10 26.86
C ASN A 5 -20.85 -1.42 25.51
N ILE A 6 -19.94 -1.96 24.70
CA ILE A 6 -19.59 -1.42 23.38
C ILE A 6 -20.16 -2.34 22.29
N ASP A 7 -21.20 -1.87 21.59
CA ASP A 7 -21.88 -2.62 20.53
C ASP A 7 -21.15 -2.59 19.18
N THR A 8 -20.21 -1.66 18.98
CA THR A 8 -19.51 -1.50 17.69
C THR A 8 -18.10 -0.99 17.89
N VAL A 9 -17.15 -1.69 17.28
CA VAL A 9 -15.74 -1.28 17.19
C VAL A 9 -15.41 -1.06 15.72
N LEU A 10 -14.87 0.11 15.39
CA LEU A 10 -14.30 0.39 14.06
C LEU A 10 -12.78 0.39 14.19
N LEU A 11 -12.13 -0.43 13.36
CA LEU A 11 -10.68 -0.57 13.34
C LEU A 11 -10.16 -0.06 12.01
N ASP A 12 -9.05 0.66 12.07
CA ASP A 12 -8.28 0.98 10.88
C ASP A 12 -7.54 -0.28 10.38
N MET A 13 -7.22 -0.32 9.09
CA MET A 13 -6.58 -1.50 8.46
C MET A 13 -5.06 -1.39 8.50
N ASP A 14 -4.50 -0.27 8.04
CA ASP A 14 -3.07 -0.10 7.80
C ASP A 14 -2.37 0.46 9.05
N GLY A 15 -1.39 -0.29 9.60
CA GLY A 15 -0.72 0.06 10.84
C GLY A 15 -1.50 -0.32 12.12
N THR A 16 -2.74 -0.80 11.97
CA THR A 16 -3.60 -1.29 13.07
C THR A 16 -3.83 -2.81 12.97
N LEU A 17 -4.30 -3.33 11.83
CA LEU A 17 -4.51 -4.78 11.61
C LEU A 17 -3.46 -5.41 10.69
N LEU A 18 -2.96 -4.66 9.72
CA LEU A 18 -1.92 -5.08 8.78
C LEU A 18 -0.64 -4.28 9.03
N ASP A 19 0.50 -4.94 8.82
CA ASP A 19 1.77 -4.24 8.94
C ASP A 19 2.01 -3.32 7.73
N LEU A 20 2.33 -2.06 8.02
CA LEU A 20 2.65 -1.01 7.03
C LEU A 20 3.86 -1.37 6.15
N HIS A 21 4.58 -2.43 6.52
CA HIS A 21 5.73 -2.97 5.79
C HIS A 21 5.38 -3.38 4.36
N PHE A 22 4.18 -3.94 4.13
CA PHE A 22 3.77 -4.34 2.78
C PHE A 22 3.63 -3.14 1.85
N ASP A 23 2.84 -2.13 2.24
CA ASP A 23 2.64 -0.93 1.43
C ASP A 23 3.93 -0.13 1.27
N THR A 24 4.72 0.01 2.33
CA THR A 24 6.02 0.68 2.25
C THR A 24 6.93 0.00 1.23
N PHE A 25 7.05 -1.33 1.28
CA PHE A 25 7.84 -2.09 0.33
C PHE A 25 7.28 -1.98 -1.10
N PHE A 26 5.96 -2.08 -1.26
CA PHE A 26 5.33 -1.97 -2.57
C PHE A 26 5.65 -0.64 -3.25
N TRP A 27 5.42 0.49 -2.56
CA TRP A 27 5.55 1.81 -3.14
C TRP A 27 7.01 2.26 -3.31
N LEU A 28 7.91 1.88 -2.40
CA LEU A 28 9.30 2.37 -2.41
C LEU A 28 10.27 1.44 -3.16
N GLU A 29 9.99 0.14 -3.22
CA GLU A 29 10.92 -0.85 -3.78
C GLU A 29 10.34 -1.57 -5.00
N HIS A 30 9.16 -2.20 -4.86
CA HIS A 30 8.61 -3.04 -5.94
C HIS A 30 8.13 -2.21 -7.13
N LEU A 31 7.31 -1.18 -6.88
CA LEU A 31 6.71 -0.37 -7.93
C LEU A 31 7.78 0.35 -8.79
N PRO A 32 8.82 0.99 -8.24
CA PRO A 32 9.85 1.62 -9.07
C PRO A 32 10.58 0.65 -9.99
N VAL A 33 10.88 -0.56 -9.53
CA VAL A 33 11.50 -1.60 -10.35
C VAL A 33 10.57 -2.00 -11.50
N ARG A 34 9.31 -2.33 -11.21
CA ARG A 34 8.35 -2.76 -12.23
C ARG A 34 8.00 -1.64 -13.20
N TYR A 35 7.90 -0.41 -12.73
CA TYR A 35 7.66 0.76 -13.57
C TYR A 35 8.82 0.99 -14.54
N ALA A 36 10.07 0.92 -14.07
CA ALA A 36 11.24 1.04 -14.93
C ALA A 36 11.26 -0.04 -16.04
N GLU A 37 10.96 -1.28 -15.69
CA GLU A 37 10.89 -2.41 -16.64
C GLU A 37 9.76 -2.21 -17.67
N LEU A 38 8.54 -1.89 -17.22
CA LEU A 38 7.37 -1.73 -18.09
C LEU A 38 7.52 -0.54 -19.04
N HIS A 39 8.15 0.54 -18.60
CA HIS A 39 8.33 1.76 -19.38
C HIS A 39 9.69 1.86 -20.07
N SER A 40 10.58 0.87 -19.88
CA SER A 40 11.95 0.84 -20.43
C SER A 40 12.76 2.10 -20.11
N ILE A 41 12.68 2.56 -18.87
CA ILE A 41 13.44 3.71 -18.35
C ILE A 41 14.44 3.26 -17.28
N ASP A 42 15.36 4.14 -16.93
CA ASP A 42 16.30 3.86 -15.83
C ASP A 42 15.57 3.76 -14.48
N ARG A 43 16.03 2.85 -13.62
CA ARG A 43 15.41 2.62 -12.31
C ARG A 43 15.54 3.85 -11.40
N GLU A 44 16.69 4.51 -11.40
CA GLU A 44 16.91 5.68 -10.55
C GLU A 44 16.03 6.86 -11.01
N GLU A 45 15.85 7.00 -12.31
CA GLU A 45 14.91 7.95 -12.90
C GLU A 45 13.46 7.61 -12.50
N ALA A 46 13.04 6.35 -12.64
CA ALA A 46 11.71 5.88 -12.24
C ALA A 46 11.44 6.15 -10.75
N THR A 47 12.38 5.78 -9.86
CA THR A 47 12.25 5.99 -8.41
C THR A 47 12.05 7.46 -8.08
N ARG A 48 12.87 8.35 -8.65
CA ARG A 48 12.80 9.78 -8.37
C ARG A 48 11.47 10.38 -8.82
N TRP A 49 11.07 10.06 -10.05
CA TRP A 49 9.83 10.56 -10.62
C TRP A 49 8.59 10.04 -9.86
N LEU A 50 8.55 8.74 -9.56
CA LEU A 50 7.46 8.14 -8.78
C LEU A 50 7.37 8.77 -7.38
N HIS A 51 8.50 8.95 -6.70
CA HIS A 51 8.51 9.56 -5.38
C HIS A 51 7.92 10.99 -5.41
N GLU A 52 8.37 11.83 -6.35
CA GLU A 52 7.82 13.18 -6.53
C GLU A 52 6.33 13.15 -6.85
N ARG A 53 5.89 12.28 -7.76
CA ARG A 53 4.48 12.18 -8.15
C ARG A 53 3.59 11.68 -7.02
N ILE A 54 4.03 10.67 -6.28
CA ILE A 54 3.30 10.13 -5.14
C ILE A 54 3.12 11.21 -4.07
N MET A 55 4.21 11.90 -3.68
CA MET A 55 4.16 12.95 -2.66
C MET A 55 3.20 14.11 -3.00
N GLN A 56 2.94 14.40 -4.28
CA GLN A 56 1.97 15.42 -4.68
C GLN A 56 0.53 15.09 -4.28
N GLU A 57 0.20 13.80 -4.16
CA GLU A 57 -1.14 13.36 -3.75
C GLU A 57 -1.24 13.17 -2.23
N GLN A 58 -0.20 13.49 -1.46
CA GLN A 58 -0.19 13.28 -0.02
C GLN A 58 -1.32 14.06 0.65
N GLY A 59 -2.15 13.35 1.41
CA GLY A 59 -3.30 13.91 2.12
C GLY A 59 -4.55 14.10 1.26
N THR A 60 -4.55 13.68 0.00
CA THR A 60 -5.76 13.65 -0.85
C THR A 60 -6.46 12.29 -0.80
N LEU A 61 -7.71 12.21 -1.26
CA LEU A 61 -8.40 10.93 -1.40
C LEU A 61 -7.75 10.03 -2.47
N ASN A 62 -7.08 10.63 -3.46
CA ASN A 62 -6.40 9.87 -4.51
C ASN A 62 -5.24 9.04 -3.96
N TRP A 63 -4.60 9.51 -2.88
CA TRP A 63 -3.53 8.79 -2.19
C TRP A 63 -3.89 7.33 -1.90
N TYR A 64 -5.13 7.08 -1.47
CA TYR A 64 -5.62 5.77 -1.07
C TYR A 64 -6.26 4.96 -2.22
N CYS A 65 -6.31 5.52 -3.43
CA CYS A 65 -7.10 4.96 -4.54
C CYS A 65 -6.22 4.21 -5.55
N LEU A 66 -6.25 2.87 -5.52
CA LEU A 66 -5.49 2.05 -6.48
C LEU A 66 -5.93 2.24 -7.94
N ASP A 67 -7.21 2.53 -8.17
CA ASP A 67 -7.74 2.79 -9.52
C ASP A 67 -7.30 4.15 -10.06
N TYR A 68 -7.06 5.12 -9.17
CA TYR A 68 -6.42 6.38 -9.53
C TYR A 68 -4.98 6.11 -9.98
N TRP A 69 -4.19 5.46 -9.13
CA TRP A 69 -2.78 5.17 -9.43
C TRP A 69 -2.59 4.31 -10.68
N SER A 70 -3.49 3.35 -10.92
CA SER A 70 -3.39 2.51 -12.11
C SER A 70 -3.58 3.31 -13.40
N ARG A 71 -4.48 4.30 -13.40
CA ARG A 71 -4.69 5.20 -14.54
C ARG A 71 -3.56 6.21 -14.67
N GLU A 72 -3.14 6.80 -13.56
CA GLU A 72 -2.11 7.83 -13.53
C GLU A 72 -0.75 7.32 -14.01
N LEU A 73 -0.38 6.12 -13.55
CA LEU A 73 0.90 5.49 -13.88
C LEU A 73 0.82 4.62 -15.14
N ASN A 74 -0.38 4.37 -15.67
CA ASN A 74 -0.63 3.42 -16.76
C ASN A 74 -0.07 2.02 -16.46
N VAL A 75 -0.27 1.54 -15.23
CA VAL A 75 0.21 0.26 -14.70
C VAL A 75 -0.89 -0.41 -13.89
N ASP A 76 -1.06 -1.72 -13.98
CA ASP A 76 -2.02 -2.44 -13.13
C ASP A 76 -1.47 -2.61 -11.70
N ILE A 77 -1.78 -1.64 -10.83
CA ILE A 77 -1.30 -1.61 -9.45
C ILE A 77 -1.82 -2.80 -8.64
N LYS A 78 -3.05 -3.27 -8.90
CA LYS A 78 -3.63 -4.41 -8.20
C LYS A 78 -2.91 -5.70 -8.58
N ALA A 79 -2.61 -5.89 -9.86
CA ALA A 79 -1.82 -7.02 -10.33
C ALA A 79 -0.41 -7.01 -9.71
N LEU A 80 0.28 -5.85 -9.72
CA LEU A 80 1.61 -5.76 -9.12
C LEU A 80 1.62 -6.02 -7.61
N LYS A 81 0.62 -5.54 -6.86
CA LYS A 81 0.47 -5.89 -5.44
C LYS A 81 0.24 -7.39 -5.24
N THR A 82 -0.42 -8.06 -6.18
CA THR A 82 -0.64 -9.51 -6.11
C THR A 82 0.65 -10.32 -6.32
N GLU A 83 1.61 -9.81 -7.11
CA GLU A 83 2.93 -10.46 -7.31
C GLU A 83 3.69 -10.64 -5.98
N ILE A 84 3.50 -9.73 -5.04
CA ILE A 84 4.19 -9.72 -3.74
C ILE A 84 3.29 -10.09 -2.56
N ARG A 85 2.11 -10.68 -2.83
CA ARG A 85 1.10 -11.01 -1.80
C ARG A 85 1.63 -11.86 -0.65
N GLU A 86 2.67 -12.66 -0.90
CA GLU A 86 3.31 -13.52 0.10
C GLU A 86 4.01 -12.72 1.21
N ARG A 87 4.28 -11.43 0.97
CA ARG A 87 4.82 -10.48 1.95
C ARG A 87 3.75 -9.86 2.85
N ILE A 88 2.46 -10.13 2.61
CA ILE A 88 1.39 -9.68 3.50
C ILE A 88 1.49 -10.51 4.78
N ALA A 89 1.92 -9.86 5.86
CA ALA A 89 1.99 -10.45 7.18
C ALA A 89 0.99 -9.75 8.11
N PHE A 90 0.21 -10.53 8.85
CA PHE A 90 -0.57 -10.02 9.98
C PHE A 90 0.39 -9.58 11.09
N ARG A 91 0.03 -8.51 11.82
CA ARG A 91 0.74 -8.18 13.05
C ARG A 91 0.51 -9.28 14.10
N PRO A 92 1.48 -9.56 14.98
CA PRO A 92 1.28 -10.48 16.10
C PRO A 92 0.03 -10.08 16.91
N HIS A 93 -0.75 -11.06 17.37
CA HIS A 93 -1.97 -10.90 18.19
C HIS A 93 -3.22 -10.34 17.50
N VAL A 94 -3.20 -10.08 16.18
CA VAL A 94 -4.41 -9.66 15.45
C VAL A 94 -5.46 -10.77 15.42
N HIS A 95 -5.04 -12.03 15.37
CA HIS A 95 -5.97 -13.16 15.40
C HIS A 95 -6.67 -13.28 16.76
N ASP A 96 -5.90 -13.22 17.86
CA ASP A 96 -6.40 -13.29 19.24
C ASP A 96 -7.35 -12.12 19.59
N PHE A 97 -7.27 -11.00 18.87
CA PHE A 97 -8.12 -9.83 19.07
C PHE A 97 -9.45 -9.88 18.28
N LEU A 98 -9.53 -10.67 17.22
CA LEU A 98 -10.71 -10.79 16.36
C LEU A 98 -11.59 -12.01 16.69
N GLU A 99 -11.14 -12.90 17.59
CA GLU A 99 -11.95 -13.95 18.23
C GLU A 99 -12.75 -13.42 19.42
#